data_AF-A0A7G2IYD5-F1
#
_entry.id   AF-A0A7G2IYD5-F1
#
_cell.length_a   1.000
_cell.length_b   1.000
_cell.length_c   1.000
_cell.angle_alpha   90.00
_cell.angle_beta   90.00
_cell.angle_gamma   90.00
#
_symmetry.space_group_name_H-M   'P 1'
#
loop_
_entity.id
_entity.type
_entity.pdbx_description
1 polymer ?
#
loop_
_entity_poly.entity_id
_entity_poly.type
_entity_poly.pdbx_seq_one_letter_code
_entity_poly.pdbx_strand_id
1 'polypeptide(L)' 'MQALSACGERFAYVDILQNPDIRAELPKYAKLANFPTTVVDGELVGGCDILIEMYQRGELQQLIKETAAKYKTEEPDAE' A
#
# COMPACT_ATOMS: atom_id res chain seq x y z
N MET A 1 -4.92 -7.89 -4.36
CA MET A 1 -4.06 -6.91 -5.07
C MET A 1 -4.57 -6.49 -6.45
N GLN A 2 -5.82 -6.81 -6.82
CA GLN A 2 -6.33 -6.45 -8.15
C GLN A 2 -6.67 -4.95 -8.26
N ALA A 3 -7.19 -4.33 -7.18
CA ALA A 3 -7.52 -2.90 -7.15
C ALA A 3 -6.29 -1.98 -7.28
N LEU A 4 -5.21 -2.28 -6.54
CA LEU A 4 -3.93 -1.55 -6.65
C LEU A 4 -3.29 -1.74 -8.02
N SER A 5 -3.26 -2.98 -8.53
CA SER A 5 -2.74 -3.25 -9.88
C SER A 5 -3.55 -2.54 -10.97
N ALA A 6 -4.87 -2.40 -10.77
CA ALA A 6 -5.74 -1.68 -11.69
C ALA A 6 -5.53 -0.15 -11.67
N CYS A 7 -4.87 0.40 -10.64
CA CYS A 7 -4.49 1.82 -10.62
C CYS A 7 -3.32 2.12 -11.56
N GLY A 8 -2.55 1.10 -11.97
CA GLY A 8 -1.46 1.24 -12.97
C GLY A 8 -0.20 1.95 -12.46
N GLU A 9 -0.13 2.28 -11.18
CA GLU A 9 1.03 2.90 -10.55
C GLU A 9 1.90 1.85 -9.84
N ARG A 10 3.17 2.18 -9.63
CA ARG A 10 4.08 1.30 -8.89
C ARG A 10 3.71 1.29 -7.41
N PHE A 11 3.58 0.08 -6.85
CA PHE A 11 3.36 -0.11 -5.43
C PHE A 11 4.31 -1.20 -4.90
N ALA A 12 4.73 -1.03 -3.65
CA ALA A 12 5.44 -2.09 -2.93
C ALA A 12 4.43 -2.94 -2.16
N TYR A 13 4.69 -4.24 -2.09
CA TYR A 13 3.97 -5.14 -1.21
C TYR A 13 4.97 -5.97 -0.42
N VAL A 14 4.60 -6.30 0.82
CA VAL A 14 5.41 -7.16 1.69
C VAL A 14 4.58 -8.38 2.03
N ASP A 15 5.04 -9.55 1.60
CA ASP A 15 4.41 -10.81 1.97
C ASP A 15 4.88 -11.24 3.36
N ILE A 16 3.99 -11.02 4.34
CA ILE A 16 4.22 -11.38 5.74
C ILE A 16 4.00 -12.88 6.03
N LEU A 17 3.37 -13.63 5.12
CA LEU A 17 3.21 -15.08 5.27
C LEU A 17 4.53 -15.80 5.00
N GLN A 18 5.31 -15.26 4.06
CA GLN A 18 6.67 -15.73 3.78
C GLN A 18 7.70 -15.24 4.81
N ASN A 19 7.41 -14.18 5.57
CA ASN A 19 8.33 -13.56 6.53
C ASN A 19 7.74 -13.53 7.95
N PRO A 20 7.92 -14.61 8.73
CA PRO A 20 7.34 -14.72 10.08
C PRO A 20 7.89 -13.68 11.06
N ASP A 21 9.13 -13.23 10.91
CA ASP A 21 9.74 -12.17 11.72
C ASP A 21 9.02 -10.83 11.52
N ILE A 22 8.76 -10.46 10.26
CA ILE A 22 8.00 -9.25 9.92
C ILE A 22 6.58 -9.35 10.48
N ARG A 23 5.94 -10.52 10.38
CA ARG A 23 4.60 -10.73 10.95
C ARG A 23 4.55 -10.49 12.46
N ALA A 24 5.61 -10.83 13.20
CA ALA A 24 5.67 -10.66 14.65
C ALA A 24 6.06 -9.23 15.06
N GLU A 25 6.93 -8.56 14.30
CA GLU A 25 7.53 -7.27 14.65
C GLU A 25 6.76 -6.07 14.06
N LEU A 26 6.32 -6.16 12.80
CA LEU A 26 5.67 -5.07 12.06
C LEU A 26 4.42 -4.50 12.77
N PRO A 27 3.51 -5.31 13.38
CA PRO A 27 2.38 -4.78 14.13
C PRO A 27 2.80 -3.90 15.32
N LYS A 28 3.92 -4.26 15.97
CA LYS A 28 4.44 -3.53 17.14
C LYS A 28 5.01 -2.18 16.72
N TYR A 29 5.71 -2.13 15.59
CA TYR A 29 6.32 -0.91 15.07
C TYR A 29 5.30 0.02 14.41
N ALA A 30 4.43 -0.50 13.56
CA ALA A 30 3.50 0.29 12.77
C ALA A 30 2.13 0.48 13.45
N LYS A 31 1.96 0.03 14.71
CA LYS A 31 0.68 0.03 15.46
C LYS A 31 -0.48 -0.56 14.65
N LEU A 32 -0.18 -1.53 13.78
CA LEU A 32 -1.18 -2.21 12.97
C LEU A 32 -1.90 -3.21 13.86
N ALA A 33 -3.23 -3.10 13.96
CA ALA A 33 -4.02 -4.00 14.79
C ALA A 33 -4.17 -5.41 14.16
N ASN A 34 -4.18 -5.51 12.82
CA ASN A 34 -4.54 -6.76 12.13
C ASN A 34 -4.23 -6.72 10.62
N PHE A 35 -3.78 -7.88 10.10
CA PHE A 35 -3.50 -8.08 8.68
C PHE A 35 -4.68 -8.74 7.96
N PRO A 36 -4.86 -8.51 6.64
CA PRO A 36 -4.09 -7.62 5.76
C PRO A 36 -4.47 -6.14 5.92
N THR A 37 -3.47 -5.26 6.01
CA THR A 37 -3.66 -3.80 6.11
C THR A 37 -2.84 -3.09 5.04
N THR A 38 -3.37 -1.98 4.54
CA THR A 38 -2.76 -1.15 3.51
C THR A 38 -2.42 0.20 4.10
N VAL A 39 -1.20 0.63 3.83
CA VAL A 39 -0.64 1.91 4.26
C VAL A 39 -0.25 2.68 2.99
N VAL A 40 -0.66 3.94 2.89
CA VAL A 40 -0.33 4.85 1.79
C VAL A 40 0.19 6.15 2.41
N ASP A 41 1.30 6.69 1.90
CA ASP A 41 1.97 7.90 2.46
C ASP A 41 2.36 7.76 3.95
N GLY A 42 2.54 6.53 4.45
CA GLY A 42 2.79 6.27 5.87
C GLY A 42 1.54 6.32 6.75
N GLU A 43 0.37 6.58 6.16
CA GLU A 43 -0.93 6.54 6.84
C GLU A 43 -1.66 5.23 6.60
N LEU A 44 -2.26 4.71 7.67
CA LEU A 44 -3.10 3.52 7.62
C LEU A 44 -4.39 3.83 6.87
N VAL A 45 -4.50 3.37 5.62
CA VAL A 45 -5.74 3.49 4.84
C VAL A 45 -6.79 2.50 5.33
N GLY A 46 -6.36 1.27 5.61
CA GLY A 46 -7.25 0.24 6.18
C GLY A 46 -7.07 -1.15 5.59
N GLY A 47 -8.06 -2.01 5.82
CA GLY A 47 -8.05 -3.40 5.37
C GLY A 47 -8.36 -3.58 3.88
N CYS A 48 -8.44 -4.84 3.44
CA CYS A 48 -8.77 -5.18 2.05
C CYS A 48 -10.16 -4.66 1.63
N ASP A 49 -11.15 -4.71 2.51
CA ASP A 49 -12.53 -4.24 2.22
C ASP A 49 -12.58 -2.74 1.92
N ILE A 50 -11.93 -1.93 2.77
CA ILE A 50 -11.87 -0.47 2.60
C ILE A 50 -11.18 -0.10 1.28
N LEU A 51 -10.09 -0.80 0.94
CA LEU A 51 -9.40 -0.61 -0.34
C LEU A 51 -10.33 -0.84 -1.53
N ILE A 52 -11.15 -1.90 -1.49
CA ILE A 52 -12.09 -2.23 -2.56
C ILE A 52 -13.18 -1.16 -2.64
N GLU A 53 -13.71 -0.72 -1.51
CA GLU A 53 -14.70 0.38 -1.47
C GLU A 53 -14.12 1.68 -2.03
N MET A 54 -12.92 2.09 -1.59
CA MET A 54 -12.25 3.29 -2.10
C MET A 54 -11.94 3.18 -3.59
N TYR A 55 -11.63 1.98 -4.09
CA TYR A 55 -11.45 1.73 -5.51
C TYR A 55 -12.77 1.88 -6.28
N GLN A 56 -13.87 1.31 -5.79
CA GLN A 56 -15.19 1.47 -6.41
C GLN A 56 -15.68 2.92 -6.41
N ARG A 57 -15.31 3.70 -5.39
CA ARG A 57 -15.59 5.14 -5.30
C ARG A 57 -14.64 6.00 -6.15
N GLY A 58 -13.55 5.42 -6.66
CA GLY A 58 -12.50 6.12 -7.41
C GLY A 58 -11.53 6.96 -6.57
N GLU A 59 -11.77 7.07 -5.26
CA GLU A 59 -10.91 7.80 -4.32
C GLU A 59 -9.52 7.17 -4.23
N LEU A 60 -9.43 5.83 -4.26
CA LEU A 60 -8.15 5.13 -4.21
C LEU A 60 -7.25 5.52 -5.39
N GLN A 61 -7.83 5.64 -6.59
CA GLN A 61 -7.06 5.93 -7.81
C GLN A 61 -6.48 7.35 -7.76
N GLN A 62 -7.23 8.32 -7.23
CA GLN A 62 -6.71 9.67 -6.97
C GLN A 62 -5.61 9.65 -5.92
N LEU A 63 -5.86 9.03 -4.77
CA LEU A 63 -4.91 8.95 -3.67
C LEU A 63 -3.57 8.33 -4.12
N ILE A 64 -3.65 7.21 -4.85
CA ILE A 64 -2.46 6.52 -5.39
C ILE A 64 -1.74 7.41 -6.40
N LYS A 65 -2.44 8.07 -7.33
CA LYS A 65 -1.82 8.98 -8.31
C LYS A 65 -1.15 10.19 -7.67
N GLU A 66 -1.79 10.80 -6.68
CA GLU A 66 -1.24 11.95 -5.95
C GLU A 66 -0.01 11.52 -5.14
N THR A 67 -0.09 10.38 -4.45
CA THR A 67 1.04 9.82 -3.71
C THR A 67 2.18 9.45 -4.65
N ALA A 68 1.89 8.77 -5.76
CA ALA A 68 2.88 8.41 -6.77
C ALA A 68 3.54 9.64 -7.38
N ALA A 69 2.78 10.71 -7.66
CA ALA A 69 3.33 11.99 -8.12
C ALA A 69 4.21 12.68 -7.06
N LYS A 70 3.81 12.63 -5.78
CA LYS A 70 4.54 13.19 -4.64
C LYS A 70 5.87 12.47 -4.37
N TYR A 71 5.89 11.15 -4.52
CA TYR A 71 7.09 10.32 -4.35
C TYR A 71 7.78 9.97 -5.67
N LYS A 72 7.41 10.62 -6.76
CA LYS A 72 8.14 10.58 -8.03
C LYS A 72 9.45 11.36 -7.89
N THR A 73 10.31 10.89 -7.02
CA THR A 73 11.72 11.27 -6.99
C THR A 73 12.39 10.37 -8.03
N GLU A 74 13.14 10.98 -8.95
CA GLU A 74 13.92 10.32 -10.00
C GLU A 74 14.30 8.88 -9.65
N GLU A 75 13.82 7.93 -10.44
CA GLU A 75 14.57 6.70 -10.64
C GLU A 75 15.89 7.15 -11.32
N PRO A 76 17.07 6.91 -10.73
CA PRO A 76 18.24 6.83 -11.57
C PRO A 76 17.99 5.67 -12.53
N ASP A 77 18.02 6.00 -13.82
CA ASP A 77 18.14 5.08 -14.93
C ASP A 77 19.12 3.97 -14.52
N ALA A 78 18.60 2.77 -14.26
CA ALA A 78 19.43 1.61 -13.99
C ALA A 78 19.89 1.08 -15.36
N GLU A 79 21.01 1.65 -15.84
CA GLU A 79 21.84 1.14 -16.93
C GLU A 79 22.38 -0.27 -16.64
#